data_AF-A0A8T1WW25-F1
#
_entry.id   AF-A0A8T1WW25-F1
#
_cell.length_a   1.000
_cell.length_b   1.000
_cell.length_c   1.000
_cell.angle_alpha   90.00
_cell.angle_beta   90.00
_cell.angle_gamma   90.00
#
_symmetry.space_group_name_H-M   'P 1'
#
loop_
_entity.id
_entity.type
_entity.pdbx_description
1 polymer ?
#
loop_
_entity_poly.entity_id
_entity_poly.type
_entity_poly.pdbx_seq_one_letter_code
_entity_poly.pdbx_strand_id
1 'polypeptide(L)'
;MAMAMASPVKAREWEKTLKVKCRLCGGARCKRCSESCALAKVDSPVRGLHADWVADCALAMMRPSSRLMSEYKIAEQFQKLNITAVFNLTLPGEHPYCGDGLVASGFPYDPEKDLMAENSMDPAVCLLL
;
A
#
# COMPACT_ATOMS: atom_id res chain seq x y z
N MET A 1 22.86 -1.53 16.42
CA MET A 1 22.70 -1.39 14.96
C MET A 1 21.88 -2.57 14.47
N ALA A 2 20.58 -2.39 14.22
CA ALA A 2 19.74 -3.44 13.67
C ALA A 2 19.95 -3.50 12.15
N MET A 3 20.49 -4.62 11.66
CA MET A 3 20.60 -4.88 10.23
C MET A 3 19.21 -5.16 9.68
N ALA A 4 18.73 -4.33 8.76
CA ALA A 4 17.48 -4.57 8.05
C ALA A 4 17.64 -5.85 7.21
N MET A 5 17.02 -6.94 7.65
CA MET A 5 16.98 -8.21 6.94
C MET A 5 16.18 -8.02 5.65
N ALA A 6 16.84 -8.18 4.51
CA ALA A 6 16.20 -8.16 3.20
C ALA A 6 15.14 -9.26 3.08
N SER A 7 14.10 -9.02 2.27
CA SER A 7 12.99 -9.96 2.06
C SER A 7 13.47 -11.35 1.62
N PRO A 8 12.94 -12.44 2.22
CA PRO A 8 13.21 -13.80 1.74
C PRO A 8 12.46 -14.15 0.45
N VAL A 9 11.57 -13.27 -0.03
CA VAL A 9 10.80 -13.50 -1.26
C VAL A 9 11.74 -13.32 -2.44
N LYS A 10 12.19 -14.45 -3.00
CA LYS A 10 13.03 -14.47 -4.19
C LYS A 10 12.30 -13.89 -5.38
N ALA A 11 13.12 -13.29 -6.21
CA ALA A 11 12.72 -12.78 -7.49
C ALA A 11 12.06 -13.87 -8.36
N ARG A 12 10.79 -13.75 -8.76
CA ARG A 12 10.17 -14.71 -9.71
C ARG A 12 10.78 -14.52 -11.10
N GLU A 13 10.80 -15.58 -11.92
CA GLU A 13 11.49 -15.64 -13.22
C GLU A 13 11.13 -14.51 -14.21
N TRP A 14 9.94 -13.91 -14.07
CA TRP A 14 9.46 -12.77 -14.85
C TRP A 14 9.97 -11.38 -14.38
N GLU A 15 10.82 -11.31 -13.35
CA GLU A 15 11.23 -10.04 -12.72
C GLU A 15 12.17 -9.15 -13.53
N LYS A 16 12.93 -9.70 -14.47
CA LYS A 16 13.72 -8.85 -15.39
C LYS A 16 12.80 -7.94 -16.21
N THR A 17 11.61 -8.44 -16.59
CA THR A 17 10.60 -7.63 -17.29
C THR A 17 9.96 -6.59 -16.36
N LEU A 18 9.84 -6.89 -15.06
CA LEU A 18 9.29 -5.96 -14.07
C LEU A 18 10.16 -4.72 -13.89
N LYS A 19 11.49 -4.83 -13.94
CA LYS A 19 12.37 -3.65 -13.87
C LYS A 19 12.08 -2.64 -14.98
N VAL A 20 11.89 -3.12 -16.20
CA VAL A 20 11.54 -2.28 -17.36
C VAL A 20 10.13 -1.73 -17.20
N LYS A 21 9.15 -2.56 -16.83
CA LYS A 21 7.76 -2.13 -16.58
C LYS A 21 7.68 -1.04 -15.51
N CYS A 22 8.33 -1.22 -14.37
CA CYS A 22 8.37 -0.21 -13.30
C CYS A 22 9.03 1.08 -13.74
N ARG A 23 10.08 1.03 -14.58
CA ARG A 23 10.69 2.24 -15.13
C ARG A 23 9.72 3.01 -16.02
N LEU A 24 8.87 2.32 -16.79
CA LEU A 24 7.80 2.93 -17.58
C LEU A 24 6.67 3.50 -16.71
N CYS A 25 6.40 2.91 -15.54
CA CYS A 25 5.50 3.50 -14.54
C CYS A 25 6.07 4.77 -13.90
N GLY A 26 7.41 4.93 -13.85
CA GLY A 26 8.13 6.05 -13.24
C GLY A 26 9.05 5.68 -12.07
N GLY A 27 9.21 4.39 -11.75
CA GLY A 27 10.06 3.91 -10.65
C GLY A 27 9.64 4.52 -9.31
N ALA A 28 10.59 5.09 -8.56
CA ALA A 28 10.30 5.80 -7.31
C ALA A 28 9.26 6.93 -7.48
N ARG A 29 9.24 7.59 -8.65
CA ARG A 29 8.23 8.61 -9.02
C ARG A 29 7.06 8.02 -9.79
N CYS A 30 6.70 6.76 -9.50
CA CYS A 30 5.61 6.06 -10.16
C CYS A 30 4.33 6.89 -10.11
N LYS A 31 3.66 7.06 -11.25
CA LYS A 31 2.42 7.85 -11.36
C LYS A 31 1.23 7.26 -10.60
N ARG A 32 1.36 6.09 -9.97
CA ARG A 32 0.31 5.38 -9.23
C ARG A 32 0.69 5.01 -7.79
N CYS A 33 1.99 4.83 -7.52
CA CYS A 33 2.47 4.29 -6.24
C CYS A 33 3.32 5.28 -5.44
N SER A 34 3.66 6.43 -6.02
CA SER A 34 4.45 7.44 -5.32
C SER A 34 3.57 8.31 -4.43
N GLU A 35 4.18 8.91 -3.42
CA GLU A 35 3.52 9.90 -2.56
C GLU A 35 2.98 11.10 -3.33
N SER A 36 3.69 11.58 -4.36
CA SER A 36 3.16 12.66 -5.18
C SER A 36 1.87 12.26 -5.90
N CYS A 37 1.70 10.99 -6.27
CA CYS A 37 0.41 10.47 -6.74
C CYS A 37 -0.63 10.41 -5.63
N ALA A 38 -0.24 9.97 -4.43
CA ALA A 38 -1.13 9.90 -3.28
C ALA A 38 -1.73 11.27 -2.93
N LEU A 39 -0.88 12.31 -2.93
CA LEU A 39 -1.25 13.68 -2.60
C LEU A 39 -1.88 14.45 -3.78
N ALA A 40 -1.81 13.92 -5.00
CA ALA A 40 -2.44 14.55 -6.16
C ALA A 40 -3.97 14.57 -6.04
N LYS A 41 -4.57 13.62 -5.30
CA LYS A 41 -6.01 13.62 -5.00
C LYS A 41 -6.27 14.35 -3.69
N VAL A 42 -6.52 15.65 -3.81
CA VAL A 42 -6.72 16.57 -2.68
C VAL A 42 -8.00 16.31 -1.88
N ASP A 43 -9.00 15.69 -2.50
CA ASP A 43 -10.29 15.31 -1.92
C ASP A 43 -10.34 13.84 -1.50
N SER A 44 -9.18 13.17 -1.38
CA SER A 44 -9.12 11.78 -0.95
C SER A 44 -9.69 11.62 0.47
N PRO A 45 -10.59 10.64 0.70
CA PRO A 45 -11.11 10.35 2.04
C PRO A 45 -10.04 9.84 3.01
N VAL A 46 -8.91 9.35 2.50
CA VAL A 46 -7.76 8.90 3.29
C VAL A 46 -6.53 9.72 2.91
N ARG A 47 -6.10 10.60 3.81
CA ARG A 47 -4.91 11.42 3.59
C ARG A 47 -3.66 10.54 3.48
N GLY A 48 -2.80 10.84 2.52
CA GLY A 48 -1.60 10.06 2.23
C GLY A 48 -1.83 8.90 1.27
N LEU A 49 -3.06 8.75 0.73
CA LEU A 49 -3.39 7.80 -0.31
C LEU A 49 -4.28 8.45 -1.36
N HIS A 50 -4.13 8.01 -2.60
CA HIS A 50 -5.13 8.27 -3.64
C HIS A 50 -6.26 7.26 -3.47
N ALA A 51 -7.39 7.69 -2.90
CA ALA A 51 -8.54 6.85 -2.61
C ALA A 51 -9.86 7.53 -3.01
N ASP A 52 -10.91 6.74 -3.19
CA ASP A 52 -12.27 7.24 -3.39
C ASP A 52 -13.32 6.21 -2.96
N TRP A 53 -14.51 6.66 -2.57
CA TRP A 53 -15.65 5.80 -2.32
C TRP A 53 -16.23 5.34 -3.65
N VAL A 54 -16.25 4.03 -3.88
CA VAL A 54 -16.82 3.41 -5.10
C VAL A 54 -18.23 2.86 -4.88
N ALA A 55 -18.61 2.71 -3.61
CA ALA A 55 -19.96 2.43 -3.14
C ALA A 55 -20.11 2.93 -1.70
N ASP A 56 -21.32 2.95 -1.17
CA ASP A 56 -21.62 3.39 0.20
C ASP A 56 -20.83 2.61 1.28
N CYS A 57 -20.45 1.37 0.98
CA CYS A 57 -19.69 0.50 1.87
C CYS A 57 -18.31 0.10 1.33
N ALA A 58 -17.85 0.68 0.23
CA ALA A 58 -16.59 0.27 -0.39
C ALA A 58 -15.75 1.46 -0.82
N LEU A 59 -14.51 1.46 -0.36
CA LEU A 59 -13.49 2.42 -0.74
C LEU A 59 -12.42 1.71 -1.57
N ALA A 60 -12.08 2.29 -2.72
CA ALA A 60 -10.98 1.83 -3.55
C ALA A 60 -9.79 2.76 -3.34
N MET A 61 -8.58 2.21 -3.24
CA MET A 61 -7.38 3.00 -3.04
C MET A 61 -6.18 2.44 -3.78
N MET A 62 -5.16 3.29 -3.93
CA MET A 62 -3.84 2.81 -4.26
C MET A 62 -3.25 1.96 -3.13
N ARG A 63 -2.32 1.06 -3.47
CA ARG A 63 -1.51 0.37 -2.47
C ARG A 63 -0.69 1.34 -1.58
N PRO A 64 -0.72 1.21 -0.24
CA PRO A 64 0.11 2.03 0.65
C PRO A 64 1.55 1.53 0.66
N SER A 65 2.42 2.22 1.39
CA SER A 65 3.75 1.73 1.78
C SER A 65 3.93 1.88 3.29
N SER A 66 4.84 1.12 3.93
CA SER A 66 5.08 1.28 5.38
C SER A 66 5.43 2.71 5.77
N ARG A 67 6.17 3.43 4.92
CA ARG A 67 6.48 4.85 5.14
C ARG A 67 5.20 5.70 5.15
N LEU A 68 4.35 5.57 4.14
CA LEU A 68 3.08 6.32 4.07
C LEU A 68 2.13 5.93 5.21
N MET A 69 2.07 4.65 5.57
CA MET A 69 1.28 4.14 6.69
C MET A 69 1.62 4.86 7.99
N SER A 70 2.93 4.98 8.28
CA SER A 70 3.43 5.67 9.47
C SER A 70 3.27 7.19 9.38
N GLU A 71 3.69 7.80 8.27
CA GLU A 71 3.74 9.26 8.08
C GLU A 71 2.35 9.90 8.15
N TYR A 72 1.36 9.25 7.54
CA TYR A 72 -0.01 9.76 7.49
C TYR A 72 -0.94 9.11 8.51
N LYS A 73 -0.44 8.21 9.37
CA LYS A 73 -1.25 7.48 10.37
C LYS A 73 -2.46 6.81 9.73
N ILE A 74 -2.25 6.09 8.63
CA ILE A 74 -3.33 5.57 7.77
C ILE A 74 -4.22 4.58 8.54
N ALA A 75 -3.64 3.72 9.39
CA ALA A 75 -4.41 2.79 10.22
C ALA A 75 -5.40 3.52 11.15
N GLU A 76 -5.00 4.62 11.79
CA GLU A 76 -5.90 5.45 12.62
C GLU A 76 -7.02 6.08 11.78
N GLN A 77 -6.75 6.44 10.51
CA GLN A 77 -7.78 6.96 9.61
C GLN A 77 -8.80 5.88 9.23
N PHE A 78 -8.36 4.64 9.01
CA PHE A 78 -9.24 3.51 8.73
C PHE A 78 -10.22 3.26 9.89
N GLN A 79 -9.73 3.28 11.13
CA GLN A 79 -10.59 3.18 12.31
C GLN A 79 -11.65 4.30 12.36
N LYS A 80 -11.24 5.56 12.10
CA LYS A 80 -12.16 6.72 12.08
C LYS A 80 -13.21 6.64 10.96
N LEU A 81 -12.87 6.01 9.84
CA LEU A 81 -13.76 5.79 8.71
C LEU A 81 -14.61 4.52 8.87
N ASN A 82 -14.47 3.78 9.98
CA ASN A 82 -15.10 2.48 10.21
C ASN A 82 -14.76 1.45 9.11
N ILE A 83 -13.52 1.45 8.61
CA ILE A 83 -13.01 0.42 7.71
C ILE A 83 -12.57 -0.77 8.56
N THR A 84 -13.14 -1.95 8.32
CA THR A 84 -12.89 -3.13 9.16
C THR A 84 -12.28 -4.29 8.40
N ALA A 85 -12.18 -4.19 7.08
CA ALA A 85 -11.54 -5.21 6.26
C ALA A 85 -10.75 -4.58 5.12
N VAL A 86 -9.57 -5.13 4.86
CA VAL A 86 -8.70 -4.75 3.74
C VAL A 86 -8.44 -5.95 2.85
N PHE A 87 -8.81 -5.82 1.58
CA PHE A 87 -8.64 -6.81 0.54
C PHE A 87 -7.50 -6.38 -0.37
N ASN A 88 -6.37 -7.07 -0.21
CA ASN A 88 -5.23 -6.88 -1.09
C ASN A 88 -5.42 -7.68 -2.38
N LEU A 89 -5.57 -6.99 -3.52
CA LEU A 89 -5.66 -7.64 -4.83
C LEU A 89 -4.31 -7.77 -5.52
N THR A 90 -3.24 -7.21 -4.95
CA THR A 90 -1.89 -7.31 -5.51
C THR A 90 -1.25 -8.64 -5.18
N LEU A 91 -0.38 -9.11 -6.08
CA LEU A 91 0.44 -10.29 -5.82
C LEU A 91 1.76 -9.90 -5.15
N PRO A 92 2.32 -10.75 -4.26
CA PRO A 92 3.67 -10.53 -3.76
C PRO A 92 4.69 -10.42 -4.91
N GLY A 93 5.59 -9.45 -4.81
CA GLY A 93 6.61 -9.16 -5.83
C GLY A 93 6.14 -8.20 -6.93
N GLU A 94 4.87 -7.78 -6.93
CA GLU A 94 4.35 -6.88 -7.95
C GLU A 94 4.89 -5.46 -7.79
N HIS A 95 5.20 -4.80 -8.91
CA HIS A 95 5.74 -3.43 -8.92
C HIS A 95 6.96 -3.21 -8.00
N PRO A 96 8.06 -3.99 -8.15
CA PRO A 96 9.13 -4.04 -7.15
C PRO A 96 9.92 -2.74 -6.96
N TYR A 97 9.88 -1.84 -7.95
CA TYR A 97 10.63 -0.58 -7.95
C TYR A 97 9.72 0.65 -8.00
N CYS A 98 8.40 0.49 -7.85
CA CYS A 98 7.47 1.61 -7.87
C CYS A 98 7.29 2.19 -6.47
N GLY A 99 7.28 3.52 -6.37
CA GLY A 99 7.15 4.20 -5.07
C GLY A 99 8.30 3.82 -4.13
N ASP A 100 7.98 3.43 -2.91
CA ASP A 100 8.97 3.06 -1.89
C ASP A 100 9.55 1.63 -2.08
N GLY A 101 9.13 0.90 -3.12
CA GLY A 101 9.61 -0.46 -3.39
C GLY A 101 8.91 -1.52 -2.54
N LEU A 102 9.49 -2.72 -2.41
CA LEU A 102 8.95 -3.81 -1.60
C LEU A 102 9.74 -3.99 -0.31
N VAL A 103 9.04 -4.39 0.75
CA VAL A 103 9.61 -4.80 2.04
C VAL A 103 9.63 -6.34 2.16
N ALA A 104 9.98 -6.84 3.35
CA ALA A 104 10.13 -8.26 3.62
C ALA A 104 8.91 -9.12 3.25
N SER A 105 7.70 -8.57 3.38
CA SER A 105 6.43 -9.21 3.05
C SER A 105 6.23 -9.50 1.55
N GLY A 106 7.03 -8.89 0.67
CA GLY A 106 6.79 -8.91 -0.78
C GLY A 106 5.78 -7.85 -1.26
N PHE A 107 5.30 -7.00 -0.35
CA PHE A 107 4.48 -5.82 -0.62
C PHE A 107 5.26 -4.54 -0.24
N PRO A 108 4.81 -3.34 -0.64
CA PRO A 108 5.42 -2.07 -0.19
C PRO A 108 5.17 -1.74 1.29
N TYR A 109 4.33 -2.53 1.97
CA TYR A 109 4.04 -2.43 3.39
C TYR A 109 4.12 -3.82 4.05
N ASP A 110 4.22 -3.88 5.36
CA ASP A 110 4.15 -5.11 6.15
C ASP A 110 2.71 -5.25 6.69
N PRO A 111 1.89 -6.17 6.16
CA PRO A 111 0.48 -6.25 6.54
C PRO A 111 0.27 -6.47 8.04
N GLU A 112 1.13 -7.26 8.68
CA GLU A 112 0.97 -7.59 10.10
C GLU A 112 1.30 -6.37 10.98
N LYS A 113 2.40 -5.68 10.68
CA LYS A 113 2.82 -4.52 11.46
C LYS A 113 2.02 -3.26 11.18
N ASP A 114 1.67 -3.03 9.91
CA ASP A 114 1.11 -1.76 9.47
C ASP A 114 -0.42 -1.74 9.54
N LEU A 115 -1.10 -2.90 9.50
CA LEU A 115 -2.57 -2.99 9.53
C LEU A 115 -3.14 -3.81 10.70
N MET A 116 -2.44 -4.86 11.16
CA MET A 116 -3.01 -5.84 12.11
C MET A 116 -2.54 -5.67 13.56
N ALA A 117 -1.72 -4.67 13.86
CA ALA A 117 -1.11 -4.51 15.19
C ALA A 117 -2.08 -4.04 16.29
N GLU A 118 -3.28 -3.55 15.94
CA GLU A 118 -4.29 -3.05 16.88
C GLU A 118 -5.60 -3.84 16.78
N ASN A 119 -5.78 -4.85 17.64
CA ASN A 119 -7.02 -5.61 17.74
C ASN A 119 -8.04 -4.88 18.63
N SER A 120 -8.94 -4.09 18.02
CA SER A 120 -10.26 -3.81 18.59
C SER A 120 -11.25 -3.34 17.51
N MET A 121 -12.36 -4.10 17.39
CA MET A 121 -13.72 -3.69 16.99
C MET A 121 -14.34 -4.12 15.64
N ASP A 122 -15.67 -4.22 15.75
CA ASP A 122 -16.82 -4.72 14.96
C ASP A 122 -16.88 -4.44 13.44
N PRO A 123 -17.77 -5.11 12.66
CA PRO A 123 -17.62 -5.30 11.22
C PRO A 123 -18.33 -4.27 10.31
N ALA A 124 -17.56 -3.73 9.37
CA ALA A 124 -17.91 -3.05 8.12
C ALA A 124 -16.77 -3.23 7.09
N VAL A 125 -16.97 -4.19 6.19
CA VAL A 125 -16.14 -4.55 5.01
C VAL A 125 -16.13 -3.33 4.06
N CYS A 126 -15.07 -2.77 3.47
CA CYS A 126 -14.15 -3.35 2.49
C CYS A 126 -13.16 -2.25 2.01
N LEU A 127 -11.86 -2.56 1.93
CA LEU A 127 -10.88 -1.74 1.23
C LEU A 127 -10.26 -2.53 0.07
N LEU A 128 -10.48 -2.10 -1.17
CA LEU A 128 -9.79 -2.70 -2.33
C LEU A 128 -8.47 -1.96 -2.61
N LEU A 129 -7.37 -2.71 -2.61
CA LEU A 129 -6.04 -2.30 -3.07
C LEU A 129 -5.80 -2.67 -4.53
#